data_AF-A0A1G9RFP5-F1
#
_entry.id   AF-A0A1G9RFP5-F1
#
_cell.length_a   1.000
_cell.length_b   1.000
_cell.length_c   1.000
_cell.angle_alpha   90.00
_cell.angle_beta   90.00
_cell.angle_gamma   90.00
#
_symmetry.space_group_name_H-M   'P 1'
#
loop_
_entity.id
_entity.type
_entity.pdbx_description
1 polymer ?
#
loop_
_entity_poly.entity_id
_entity_poly.type
_entity_poly.pdbx_seq_one_letter_code
_entity_poly.pdbx_strand_id
1 'polypeptide(L)'
;MKKILLFLCLSASAFAQTAPDNTVSVKVNGKEWSAKATRLRFPAGRVQYVALAGMAVKPDVQTWIRIYYTVDQLKPGTYPIVTEKSIDDAVKKANGVGVFPLIDYTEETKGMGGAFHDGVSGEGTLTITAVTPNSIEGTFEAKLQGIYYKKRMMAAISGSGLFSNMEDKAITSAGGGMLVKADPHDHDNCRKTDEKDEIVLTDGKFKVTWTEKK
;
A
#
# COMPACT_ATOMS: atom_id res chain seq x y z
N MET A 1 -48.82 4.51 -45.61
CA MET A 1 -47.68 3.58 -45.45
C MET A 1 -46.76 4.12 -44.35
N LYS A 2 -46.81 3.55 -43.14
CA LYS A 2 -45.85 3.86 -42.06
C LYS A 2 -45.37 2.51 -41.52
N LYS A 3 -44.08 2.22 -41.75
CA LYS A 3 -43.42 0.97 -41.35
C LYS A 3 -43.24 0.98 -39.82
N ILE A 4 -43.89 0.04 -39.16
CA ILE A 4 -43.57 -0.37 -37.78
C ILE A 4 -42.33 -1.25 -37.88
N LEU A 5 -41.22 -0.79 -37.30
CA LEU A 5 -40.00 -1.58 -37.17
C LEU A 5 -39.95 -2.14 -35.75
N LEU A 6 -40.07 -3.46 -35.65
CA LEU A 6 -40.12 -4.24 -34.44
C LEU A 6 -38.71 -4.78 -34.10
N PHE A 7 -38.26 -4.49 -32.88
CA PHE A 7 -37.37 -5.24 -31.99
C PHE A 7 -36.20 -6.08 -32.56
N LEU A 8 -34.98 -5.80 -32.07
CA LEU A 8 -34.10 -6.83 -31.50
C LEU A 8 -33.10 -6.18 -30.53
N CYS A 9 -33.50 -5.99 -29.27
CA CYS A 9 -32.53 -5.73 -28.20
C CYS A 9 -31.95 -7.07 -27.76
N LEU A 10 -30.74 -7.41 -28.24
CA LEU A 10 -29.91 -8.40 -27.57
C LEU A 10 -29.50 -7.81 -26.22
N SER A 11 -30.16 -8.24 -25.16
CA SER A 11 -29.66 -8.11 -23.81
C SER A 11 -28.43 -9.01 -23.66
N ALA A 12 -27.26 -8.46 -23.96
CA ALA A 12 -25.99 -9.03 -23.52
C ALA A 12 -25.96 -8.93 -22.00
N SER A 13 -26.31 -10.01 -21.32
CA SER A 13 -26.03 -10.20 -19.90
C SER A 13 -24.51 -10.28 -19.74
N ALA A 14 -23.85 -9.13 -19.69
CA ALA A 14 -22.49 -9.06 -19.21
C ALA A 14 -22.54 -9.54 -17.76
N PHE A 15 -21.99 -10.72 -17.50
CA PHE A 15 -21.55 -11.11 -16.16
C PHE A 15 -20.47 -10.10 -15.75
N ALA A 16 -20.88 -8.98 -15.18
CA ALA A 16 -20.02 -8.19 -14.34
C ALA A 16 -19.70 -9.09 -13.14
N GLN A 17 -18.59 -9.84 -13.22
CA GLN A 17 -17.88 -10.20 -12.00
C GLN A 17 -17.58 -8.86 -11.32
N THR A 18 -18.36 -8.54 -10.30
CA THR A 18 -18.03 -7.49 -9.35
C THR A 18 -16.66 -7.87 -8.80
N ALA A 19 -15.63 -7.24 -9.34
CA ALA A 19 -14.29 -7.34 -8.78
C ALA A 19 -14.43 -7.01 -7.28
N PRO A 20 -13.76 -7.76 -6.38
CA PRO A 20 -13.81 -7.43 -4.97
C PRO A 20 -13.40 -5.97 -4.79
N ASP A 21 -14.17 -5.23 -3.99
CA ASP A 21 -13.97 -3.80 -3.72
C ASP A 21 -12.76 -3.61 -2.77
N ASN A 22 -11.59 -4.02 -3.25
CA ASN A 22 -10.35 -3.94 -2.52
C ASN A 22 -9.85 -2.51 -2.58
N THR A 23 -9.82 -1.84 -1.44
CA THR A 23 -9.55 -0.41 -1.34
C THR A 23 -8.68 -0.08 -0.14
N VAL A 24 -7.84 0.95 -0.29
CA VAL A 24 -7.29 1.71 0.83
C VAL A 24 -7.67 3.17 0.57
N SER A 25 -8.15 3.86 1.59
CA SER A 25 -8.35 5.31 1.58
C SER A 25 -7.84 5.92 2.87
N VAL A 26 -7.34 7.15 2.81
CA VAL A 26 -6.79 7.88 3.95
C VAL A 26 -6.69 9.36 3.61
N LYS A 27 -6.73 10.23 4.62
CA LYS A 27 -6.30 11.62 4.48
C LYS A 27 -4.83 11.73 4.88
N VAL A 28 -4.01 12.14 3.92
CA VAL A 28 -2.58 12.40 4.12
C VAL A 28 -2.41 13.89 4.32
N ASN A 29 -2.00 14.32 5.51
CA ASN A 29 -1.90 15.74 5.87
C ASN A 29 -3.20 16.52 5.54
N GLY A 30 -4.35 15.90 5.80
CA GLY A 30 -5.68 16.46 5.51
C GLY A 30 -6.15 16.34 4.06
N LYS A 31 -5.31 15.89 3.12
CA LYS A 31 -5.67 15.68 1.72
C LYS A 31 -6.14 14.26 1.48
N GLU A 32 -7.32 14.10 0.87
CA GLU A 32 -7.88 12.79 0.56
C GLU A 32 -7.04 12.03 -0.48
N TRP A 33 -6.82 10.74 -0.20
CA TRP A 33 -6.20 9.79 -1.10
C TRP A 33 -6.92 8.44 -1.02
N SER A 34 -7.06 7.78 -2.16
CA SER A 34 -7.61 6.43 -2.23
C SER A 34 -7.04 5.67 -3.42
N ALA A 35 -6.89 4.36 -3.25
CA ALA A 35 -6.43 3.49 -4.31
C ALA A 35 -7.01 2.09 -4.18
N LYS A 36 -6.96 1.34 -5.29
CA LYS A 36 -7.25 -0.09 -5.26
C LYS A 36 -6.17 -0.79 -4.44
N ALA A 37 -6.59 -1.65 -3.53
CA ALA A 37 -5.70 -2.39 -2.66
C ALA A 37 -5.39 -3.78 -3.23
N THR A 38 -4.15 -4.22 -3.06
CA THR A 38 -3.74 -5.59 -3.40
C THR A 38 -3.09 -6.25 -2.19
N ARG A 39 -3.45 -7.51 -1.92
CA ARG A 39 -2.74 -8.34 -0.95
C ARG A 39 -1.41 -8.79 -1.57
N LEU A 40 -0.32 -8.51 -0.88
CA LEU A 40 0.99 -9.05 -1.20
C LEU A 40 1.24 -10.29 -0.32
N ARG A 41 1.73 -11.37 -0.94
CA ARG A 41 2.03 -12.63 -0.25
C ARG A 41 3.53 -12.74 -0.02
N PHE A 42 3.96 -12.66 1.23
CA PHE A 42 5.32 -13.01 1.63
C PHE A 42 5.28 -14.16 2.63
N PRO A 43 5.71 -15.37 2.26
CA PRO A 43 5.83 -16.46 3.21
C PRO A 43 7.05 -16.22 4.12
N ALA A 44 6.84 -16.12 5.44
CA ALA A 44 7.90 -15.92 6.43
C ALA A 44 7.76 -16.87 7.63
N GLY A 45 8.03 -18.16 7.42
CA GLY A 45 8.17 -19.13 8.52
C GLY A 45 6.95 -19.22 9.45
N ARG A 46 7.15 -19.08 10.78
CA ARG A 46 6.10 -19.16 11.82
C ARG A 46 5.29 -17.86 12.00
N VAL A 47 5.72 -16.76 11.38
CA VAL A 47 5.03 -15.47 11.43
C VAL A 47 4.24 -15.31 10.13
N GLN A 48 2.93 -15.15 10.24
CA GLN A 48 2.10 -14.83 9.11
C GLN A 48 2.12 -13.32 8.87
N TYR A 49 2.00 -12.97 7.60
CA TYR A 49 2.12 -11.60 7.14
C TYR A 49 1.03 -11.30 6.13
N VAL A 50 0.32 -10.20 6.36
CA VAL A 50 -0.60 -9.61 5.40
C VAL A 50 -0.06 -8.22 5.09
N ALA A 51 0.50 -8.06 3.90
CA ALA A 51 0.75 -6.74 3.33
C ALA A 51 -0.40 -6.36 2.40
N LEU A 52 -0.87 -5.14 2.55
CA LEU A 52 -1.83 -4.50 1.67
C LEU A 52 -1.15 -3.24 1.13
N ALA A 53 -1.13 -3.09 -0.19
CA ALA A 53 -0.66 -1.87 -0.83
C ALA A 53 -1.82 -1.24 -1.60
N GLY A 54 -2.17 -0.01 -1.25
CA GLY A 54 -2.98 0.88 -2.09
C GLY A 54 -2.03 1.71 -2.95
N MET A 55 -2.21 1.71 -4.27
CA MET A 55 -1.27 2.34 -5.19
C MET A 55 -1.97 3.16 -6.27
N ALA A 56 -1.47 4.37 -6.52
CA ALA A 56 -1.79 5.21 -7.66
C ALA A 56 -0.50 5.58 -8.40
N VAL A 57 -0.56 5.73 -9.72
CA VAL A 57 0.62 6.00 -10.59
C VAL A 57 0.72 7.46 -10.99
N LYS A 58 -0.40 8.18 -10.90
CA LYS A 58 -0.58 9.58 -11.32
C LYS A 58 -1.55 10.26 -10.36
N PRO A 59 -1.09 10.85 -9.25
CA PRO A 59 0.29 10.90 -8.76
C PRO A 59 0.77 9.53 -8.29
N ASP A 60 2.10 9.34 -8.28
CA ASP A 60 2.72 8.07 -7.90
C ASP A 60 2.82 7.99 -6.37
N VAL A 61 1.84 7.33 -5.77
CA VAL A 61 1.61 7.35 -4.32
C VAL A 61 1.22 5.97 -3.84
N GLN A 62 1.75 5.58 -2.68
CA GLN A 62 1.49 4.30 -2.05
C GLN A 62 1.20 4.44 -0.56
N THR A 63 0.25 3.65 -0.08
CA THR A 63 0.08 3.38 1.35
C THR A 63 0.20 1.89 1.57
N TRP A 64 1.08 1.51 2.49
CA TRP A 64 1.34 0.14 2.87
C TRP A 64 0.80 -0.12 4.26
N ILE A 65 0.01 -1.19 4.39
CA ILE A 65 -0.47 -1.69 5.67
C ILE A 65 0.09 -3.09 5.82
N ARG A 66 1.00 -3.25 6.77
CA ARG A 66 1.78 -4.45 7.02
C ARG A 66 1.38 -5.02 8.37
N ILE A 67 0.71 -6.16 8.39
CA ILE A 67 0.23 -6.78 9.62
C ILE A 67 1.02 -8.07 9.84
N TYR A 68 1.91 -8.05 10.83
CA TYR A 68 2.61 -9.23 11.30
C TYR A 68 1.79 -9.86 12.41
N TYR A 69 1.55 -11.16 12.30
CA TYR A 69 0.81 -11.86 13.33
C TYR A 69 1.23 -13.33 13.41
N THR A 70 1.00 -13.91 14.56
CA THR A 70 1.27 -15.33 14.82
C THR A 70 -0.03 -16.13 14.75
N VAL A 71 0.05 -17.39 14.32
CA VAL A 71 -1.02 -18.42 14.26
C VAL A 71 -2.38 -18.02 14.86
N ASP A 72 -3.41 -17.94 14.02
CA ASP A 72 -4.83 -17.70 14.37
C ASP A 72 -5.13 -16.44 15.22
N GLN A 73 -4.16 -15.52 15.38
CA GLN A 73 -4.32 -14.30 16.18
C GLN A 73 -4.87 -13.11 15.39
N LEU A 74 -4.99 -13.20 14.05
CA LEU A 74 -5.60 -12.11 13.28
C LEU A 74 -7.10 -12.05 13.57
N LYS A 75 -7.48 -11.21 14.52
CA LYS A 75 -8.85 -11.07 15.02
C LYS A 75 -9.27 -9.60 15.01
N PRO A 76 -10.58 -9.32 14.96
CA PRO A 76 -11.08 -7.98 15.20
C PRO A 76 -10.56 -7.41 16.53
N GLY A 77 -10.18 -6.14 16.52
CA GLY A 77 -9.54 -5.49 17.65
C GLY A 77 -8.73 -4.27 17.23
N THR A 78 -8.34 -3.46 18.21
CA THR A 78 -7.48 -2.29 18.01
C THR A 78 -6.08 -2.62 18.49
N TYR A 79 -5.11 -2.39 17.63
CA TYR A 79 -3.71 -2.73 17.84
C TYR A 79 -2.84 -1.46 17.69
N PRO A 80 -1.86 -1.26 18.58
CA PRO A 80 -0.91 -0.16 18.43
C PRO A 80 -0.02 -0.40 17.21
N ILE A 81 0.20 0.64 16.41
CA ILE A 81 1.20 0.61 15.33
C ILE A 81 2.59 0.54 15.98
N VAL A 82 3.43 -0.32 15.42
CA VAL A 82 4.83 -0.45 15.84
C VAL A 82 5.75 0.11 14.75
N THR A 83 6.98 0.42 15.13
CA THR A 83 8.04 0.77 14.17
C THR A 83 8.78 -0.49 13.73
N GLU A 84 9.40 -0.46 12.55
CA GLU A 84 10.26 -1.57 12.07
C GLU A 84 11.36 -1.91 13.07
N LYS A 85 11.94 -0.89 13.73
CA LYS A 85 13.01 -1.09 14.72
C LYS A 85 12.52 -1.77 16.01
N SER A 86 11.24 -1.62 16.33
CA SER A 86 10.64 -2.14 17.56
C SER A 86 9.93 -3.47 17.38
N ILE A 87 9.79 -3.98 16.14
CA ILE A 87 8.97 -5.16 15.88
C ILE A 87 9.50 -6.40 16.61
N ASP A 88 10.81 -6.63 16.59
CA ASP A 88 11.43 -7.78 17.25
C ASP A 88 11.21 -7.75 18.76
N ASP A 89 11.32 -6.56 19.36
CA ASP A 89 11.13 -6.38 20.79
C ASP A 89 9.65 -6.49 21.18
N ALA A 90 8.74 -5.99 20.32
CA ALA A 90 7.29 -6.16 20.50
C ALA A 90 6.90 -7.64 20.44
N VAL A 91 7.42 -8.38 19.46
CA VAL A 91 7.22 -9.82 19.32
C VAL A 91 7.76 -10.58 20.52
N LYS A 92 8.98 -10.28 20.97
CA LYS A 92 9.57 -10.89 22.19
C LYS A 92 8.74 -10.61 23.43
N LYS A 93 8.33 -9.36 23.65
CA LYS A 93 7.52 -8.94 24.81
C LYS A 93 6.17 -9.65 24.84
N ALA A 94 5.61 -9.93 23.67
CA ALA A 94 4.38 -10.68 23.53
C ALA A 94 4.58 -12.21 23.56
N ASN A 95 5.78 -12.69 23.94
CA ASN A 95 6.17 -14.10 23.92
C ASN A 95 5.91 -14.79 22.57
N GLY A 96 6.10 -14.05 21.48
CA GLY A 96 5.86 -14.55 20.13
C GLY A 96 4.39 -14.73 19.79
N VAL A 97 3.45 -14.12 20.53
CA VAL A 97 2.01 -14.19 20.26
C VAL A 97 1.41 -12.79 20.16
N GLY A 98 0.94 -12.38 18.98
CA GLY A 98 0.27 -11.07 18.84
C GLY A 98 0.02 -10.64 17.40
N VAL A 99 -0.47 -9.41 17.28
CA VAL A 99 -0.67 -8.68 16.01
C VAL A 99 0.10 -7.36 16.12
N PHE A 100 0.98 -7.13 15.15
CA PHE A 100 1.92 -6.01 15.11
C PHE A 100 1.77 -5.30 13.76
N PRO A 101 0.91 -4.27 13.69
CA PRO A 101 0.72 -3.50 12.47
C PRO A 101 1.83 -2.46 12.28
N LEU A 102 2.24 -2.28 11.03
CA LEU A 102 3.12 -1.24 10.52
C LEU A 102 2.39 -0.55 9.36
N ILE A 103 2.51 0.76 9.28
CA ILE A 103 1.88 1.57 8.24
C ILE A 103 2.90 2.53 7.67
N ASP A 104 3.08 2.49 6.36
CA ASP A 104 4.04 3.34 5.65
C ASP A 104 3.35 4.04 4.49
N TYR A 105 3.95 5.16 4.10
CA TYR A 105 3.47 5.99 3.02
C TYR A 105 4.65 6.39 2.15
N THR A 106 4.45 6.44 0.84
CA THR A 106 5.47 6.90 -0.09
C THR A 106 4.80 7.70 -1.20
N GLU A 107 5.31 8.89 -1.49
CA GLU A 107 4.91 9.68 -2.66
C GLU A 107 6.10 10.11 -3.49
N GLU A 108 5.96 10.02 -4.81
CA GLU A 108 6.91 10.64 -5.73
C GLU A 108 6.65 12.16 -5.78
N THR A 109 7.56 12.93 -5.21
CA THR A 109 7.47 14.40 -5.19
C THR A 109 8.01 15.04 -6.48
N LYS A 110 8.80 14.29 -7.24
CA LYS A 110 9.29 14.70 -8.56
C LYS A 110 9.28 13.52 -9.52
N GLY A 111 8.49 13.67 -10.60
CA GLY A 111 8.27 12.62 -11.59
C GLY A 111 9.55 11.98 -12.17
N MET A 112 9.38 10.76 -12.68
CA MET A 112 10.43 9.91 -13.30
C MET A 112 11.49 9.38 -12.30
N GLY A 113 11.08 9.11 -11.06
CA GLY A 113 11.91 8.68 -9.94
C GLY A 113 12.91 9.75 -9.54
N GLY A 114 12.53 11.03 -9.65
CA GLY A 114 13.42 12.16 -9.40
C GLY A 114 13.57 12.48 -7.92
N ALA A 115 12.50 12.29 -7.14
CA ALA A 115 12.48 12.49 -5.70
C ALA A 115 11.26 11.79 -5.08
N PHE A 116 11.40 11.39 -3.83
CA PHE A 116 10.37 10.72 -3.05
C PHE A 116 10.26 11.34 -1.65
N HIS A 117 9.09 11.20 -1.07
CA HIS A 117 8.79 11.56 0.31
C HIS A 117 8.15 10.35 0.99
N ASP A 118 8.85 9.80 1.97
CA ASP A 118 8.50 8.56 2.66
C ASP A 118 8.08 8.86 4.09
N GLY A 119 6.94 8.32 4.48
CA GLY A 119 6.54 8.17 5.88
C GLY A 119 6.86 6.76 6.36
N VAL A 120 7.78 6.65 7.31
CA VAL A 120 8.07 5.39 8.01
C VAL A 120 7.17 5.26 9.23
N SER A 121 6.62 4.06 9.45
CA SER A 121 5.83 3.67 10.62
C SER A 121 6.34 4.30 11.93
N GLY A 122 5.49 5.11 12.56
CA GLY A 122 5.75 5.75 13.84
C GLY A 122 4.71 5.34 14.88
N GLU A 123 3.89 6.29 15.32
CA GLU A 123 2.87 6.09 16.35
C GLU A 123 1.48 6.04 15.73
N GLY A 124 0.57 5.27 16.32
CA GLY A 124 -0.83 5.26 15.89
C GLY A 124 -1.55 3.97 16.25
N THR A 125 -2.70 3.77 15.63
CA THR A 125 -3.52 2.58 15.86
C THR A 125 -4.08 2.04 14.55
N LEU A 126 -4.21 0.72 14.49
CA LEU A 126 -4.95 0.02 13.45
C LEU A 126 -6.07 -0.78 14.11
N THR A 127 -7.30 -0.55 13.66
CA THR A 127 -8.48 -1.29 14.13
C THR A 127 -8.95 -2.23 13.04
N ILE A 128 -8.92 -3.53 13.32
CA ILE A 128 -9.50 -4.56 12.45
C ILE A 128 -10.97 -4.70 12.86
N THR A 129 -11.89 -4.47 11.92
CA THR A 129 -13.33 -4.58 12.18
C THR A 129 -13.86 -5.97 11.81
N ALA A 130 -13.33 -6.58 10.75
CA ALA A 130 -13.68 -7.93 10.37
C ALA A 130 -12.50 -8.68 9.74
N VAL A 131 -12.42 -9.96 10.08
CA VAL A 131 -11.50 -10.94 9.48
C VAL A 131 -12.31 -12.15 9.07
N THR A 132 -12.12 -12.60 7.84
CA THR A 132 -12.57 -13.92 7.38
C THR A 132 -11.33 -14.67 6.86
N PRO A 133 -11.42 -15.97 6.51
CA PRO A 133 -10.32 -16.66 5.86
C PRO A 133 -9.80 -15.93 4.61
N ASN A 134 -10.70 -15.19 3.96
CA ASN A 134 -10.54 -14.63 2.63
C ASN A 134 -10.62 -13.11 2.57
N SER A 135 -10.72 -12.43 3.72
CA SER A 135 -10.80 -10.97 3.74
C SER A 135 -10.35 -10.36 5.05
N ILE A 136 -9.91 -9.11 4.97
CA ILE A 136 -9.66 -8.24 6.11
C ILE A 136 -10.20 -6.85 5.81
N GLU A 137 -10.83 -6.22 6.80
CA GLU A 137 -11.22 -4.82 6.73
C GLU A 137 -11.04 -4.14 8.08
N GLY A 138 -10.84 -2.83 8.03
CA GLY A 138 -10.57 -2.04 9.21
C GLY A 138 -10.26 -0.58 8.92
N THR A 139 -9.81 0.10 9.96
CA THR A 139 -9.43 1.50 9.94
C THR A 139 -8.05 1.69 10.55
N PHE A 140 -7.43 2.84 10.29
CA PHE A 140 -6.16 3.21 10.91
C PHE A 140 -5.98 4.72 10.99
N GLU A 141 -5.14 5.12 11.94
CA GLU A 141 -4.59 6.47 12.05
C GLU A 141 -3.14 6.35 12.47
N ALA A 142 -2.27 7.18 11.89
CA ALA A 142 -0.83 7.11 12.14
C ALA A 142 -0.15 8.47 12.01
N LYS A 143 0.92 8.64 12.77
CA LYS A 143 1.92 9.68 12.60
C LYS A 143 3.21 9.01 12.16
N LEU A 144 3.64 9.34 10.95
CA LEU A 144 4.80 8.75 10.33
C LEU A 144 5.98 9.71 10.37
N GLN A 145 7.18 9.17 10.48
CA GLN A 145 8.40 9.95 10.32
C GLN A 145 8.64 10.19 8.83
N GLY A 146 8.47 11.44 8.39
CA GLY A 146 8.71 11.86 7.03
C GLY A 146 10.19 12.00 6.71
N ILE A 147 10.60 11.48 5.55
CA ILE A 147 11.97 11.45 5.06
C ILE A 147 11.96 11.75 3.57
N TYR A 148 12.79 12.69 3.14
CA TYR A 148 12.93 13.02 1.72
C TYR A 148 14.11 12.31 1.07
N TYR A 149 13.87 11.80 -0.15
CA TYR A 149 14.85 11.22 -1.04
C TYR A 149 14.99 12.05 -2.31
N LYS A 150 16.22 12.20 -2.80
CA LYS A 150 16.53 12.91 -4.05
C LYS A 150 17.41 12.04 -4.94
N LYS A 151 17.16 12.03 -6.25
CA LYS A 151 17.98 11.27 -7.23
C LYS A 151 19.44 11.69 -7.13
N ARG A 152 20.36 10.71 -7.16
CA ARG A 152 21.80 10.96 -7.13
C ARG A 152 22.22 11.68 -8.42
N MET A 153 23.07 12.69 -8.27
CA MET A 153 23.52 13.56 -9.38
C MET A 153 24.12 12.75 -10.54
N MET A 154 24.91 11.72 -10.26
CA MET A 154 25.48 10.86 -11.30
C MET A 154 24.41 10.11 -12.11
N ALA A 155 23.34 9.63 -11.46
CA ALA A 155 22.22 8.95 -12.11
C ALA A 155 21.28 9.91 -12.87
N ALA A 156 21.26 11.19 -12.48
CA ALA A 156 20.55 12.22 -13.23
C ALA A 156 21.30 12.60 -14.53
N ILE A 157 22.63 12.64 -14.48
CA ILE A 157 23.49 13.02 -15.62
C ILE A 157 23.63 11.87 -16.64
N SER A 158 23.76 10.63 -16.18
CA SER A 158 23.92 9.46 -17.06
C SER A 158 22.64 9.05 -17.78
N GLY A 159 21.47 9.57 -17.38
CA GLY A 159 20.16 9.10 -17.87
C GLY A 159 19.80 7.66 -17.44
N SER A 160 20.73 6.91 -16.86
CA SER A 160 20.50 5.57 -16.33
C SER A 160 19.56 5.68 -15.11
N GLY A 161 18.40 5.02 -15.22
CA GLY A 161 17.30 5.13 -14.26
C GLY A 161 16.14 6.01 -14.73
N LEU A 162 16.30 6.93 -15.69
CA LEU A 162 15.16 7.69 -16.23
C LEU A 162 14.37 6.85 -17.25
N PHE A 163 15.09 6.24 -18.21
CA PHE A 163 14.48 5.41 -19.26
C PHE A 163 13.89 4.11 -18.70
N SER A 164 14.58 3.43 -17.78
CA SER A 164 14.05 2.24 -17.11
C SER A 164 12.79 2.55 -16.28
N ASN A 165 12.77 3.67 -15.55
CA ASN A 165 11.60 4.07 -14.78
C ASN A 165 10.43 4.49 -15.69
N MET A 166 10.71 5.05 -16.88
CA MET A 166 9.68 5.35 -17.88
C MET A 166 9.11 4.07 -18.51
N GLU A 167 9.97 3.10 -18.85
CA GLU A 167 9.55 1.78 -19.34
C GLU A 167 8.73 1.05 -18.27
N ASP A 168 9.20 1.01 -17.02
CA ASP A 168 8.50 0.38 -15.91
C ASP A 168 7.15 1.05 -15.62
N LYS A 169 7.07 2.38 -15.62
CA LYS A 169 5.80 3.11 -15.46
C LYS A 169 4.84 2.86 -16.62
N ALA A 170 5.35 2.75 -17.85
CA ALA A 170 4.54 2.48 -19.03
C ALA A 170 4.02 1.04 -19.07
N ILE A 171 4.82 0.08 -18.61
CA ILE A 171 4.49 -1.35 -18.64
C ILE A 171 3.63 -1.76 -17.45
N THR A 172 4.02 -1.40 -16.23
CA THR A 172 3.41 -1.93 -15.01
C THR A 172 2.17 -1.14 -14.59
N SER A 173 1.93 0.04 -15.18
CA SER A 173 0.98 1.01 -14.65
C SER A 173 1.16 1.16 -13.13
N ALA A 174 2.42 1.21 -12.70
CA ALA A 174 2.84 1.47 -11.35
C ALA A 174 4.17 2.20 -11.38
N GLY A 175 4.37 3.06 -10.39
CA GLY A 175 5.53 3.90 -10.28
C GLY A 175 6.86 3.20 -10.45
N GLY A 176 7.76 3.78 -11.25
CA GLY A 176 9.08 3.24 -11.59
C GLY A 176 9.89 2.86 -10.35
N GLY A 177 10.10 1.55 -10.17
CA GLY A 177 10.82 0.94 -9.05
C GLY A 177 9.95 0.53 -7.87
N MET A 178 8.72 1.04 -7.79
CA MET A 178 7.95 1.07 -6.55
C MET A 178 7.00 -0.15 -6.39
N LEU A 179 6.89 -1.00 -7.41
CA LEU A 179 6.26 -2.33 -7.35
C LEU A 179 7.24 -3.51 -7.26
N VAL A 180 8.49 -3.30 -7.67
CA VAL A 180 9.35 -4.41 -8.12
C VAL A 180 10.07 -5.09 -6.96
N LYS A 181 10.12 -4.48 -5.77
CA LYS A 181 11.07 -4.88 -4.73
C LYS A 181 10.53 -5.17 -3.33
N ALA A 182 9.20 -5.22 -3.15
CA ALA A 182 8.59 -5.61 -1.88
C ALA A 182 8.91 -4.73 -0.65
N ASP A 183 9.58 -3.61 -0.85
CA ASP A 183 9.95 -2.64 0.19
C ASP A 183 9.42 -1.25 -0.21
N PRO A 184 8.51 -0.64 0.57
CA PRO A 184 7.99 0.71 0.30
C PRO A 184 9.06 1.82 0.33
N HIS A 185 10.25 1.53 0.86
CA HIS A 185 11.33 2.49 1.07
C HIS A 185 12.54 2.29 0.14
N ASP A 186 12.50 1.31 -0.77
CA ASP A 186 13.60 1.10 -1.71
C ASP A 186 13.50 2.05 -2.91
N HIS A 187 14.33 3.08 -2.89
CA HIS A 187 14.44 4.09 -3.95
C HIS A 187 15.75 3.97 -4.70
N ASP A 188 15.74 3.22 -5.80
CA ASP A 188 16.91 3.03 -6.64
C ASP A 188 17.52 4.36 -7.09
N ASN A 189 18.85 4.43 -7.02
CA ASN A 189 19.64 5.59 -7.41
C ASN A 189 19.25 6.91 -6.71
N CYS A 190 18.51 6.84 -5.61
CA CYS A 190 18.25 7.99 -4.75
C CYS A 190 19.21 8.03 -3.56
N ARG A 191 19.28 9.19 -2.91
CA ARG A 191 19.91 9.35 -1.60
C ARG A 191 18.92 9.98 -0.65
N LYS A 192 18.90 9.47 0.57
CA LYS A 192 18.22 10.10 1.70
C LYS A 192 18.81 11.47 1.96
N THR A 193 17.97 12.43 2.33
CA THR A 193 18.37 13.77 2.73
C THR A 193 18.21 13.96 4.24
N ASP A 194 18.76 15.05 4.76
CA ASP A 194 18.60 15.41 6.18
C ASP A 194 17.25 16.06 6.50
N GLU A 195 16.48 16.37 5.46
CA GLU A 195 15.14 16.94 5.54
C GLU A 195 14.15 15.89 6.07
N LYS A 196 13.41 16.27 7.12
CA LYS A 196 12.45 15.42 7.84
C LYS A 196 11.27 16.26 8.30
N ASP A 197 10.11 15.64 8.33
CA ASP A 197 8.86 16.19 8.85
C ASP A 197 7.99 15.07 9.44
N GLU A 198 6.72 15.38 9.72
CA GLU A 198 5.71 14.43 10.16
C GLU A 198 4.65 14.30 9.07
N ILE A 199 4.34 13.07 8.68
CA ILE A 199 3.17 12.77 7.83
C ILE A 199 2.06 12.26 8.74
N VAL A 200 0.92 12.95 8.74
CA VAL A 200 -0.25 12.59 9.52
C VAL A 200 -1.27 11.88 8.63
N LEU A 201 -1.59 10.64 8.99
CA LEU A 201 -2.60 9.80 8.36
C LEU A 201 -3.85 9.75 9.23
N THR A 202 -4.96 10.28 8.73
CA THR A 202 -6.26 10.27 9.43
C THR A 202 -7.36 9.66 8.56
N ASP A 203 -8.45 9.22 9.18
CA ASP A 203 -9.60 8.62 8.48
C ASP A 203 -9.21 7.41 7.58
N GLY A 204 -8.14 6.70 7.95
CA GLY A 204 -7.63 5.56 7.19
C GLY A 204 -8.64 4.41 7.20
N LYS A 205 -8.92 3.84 6.04
CA LYS A 205 -9.80 2.69 5.84
C LYS A 205 -9.15 1.72 4.87
N PHE A 206 -9.31 0.43 5.14
CA PHE A 206 -8.86 -0.60 4.22
C PHE A 206 -9.86 -1.75 4.16
N LYS A 207 -9.96 -2.34 2.98
CA LYS A 207 -10.70 -3.58 2.74
C LYS A 207 -9.98 -4.37 1.66
N VAL A 208 -9.67 -5.62 1.94
CA VAL A 208 -9.07 -6.52 0.96
C VAL A 208 -9.69 -7.89 1.09
N THR A 209 -10.19 -8.39 -0.02
CA THR A 209 -10.67 -9.76 -0.21
C THR A 209 -9.75 -10.47 -1.19
N TRP A 210 -9.47 -11.74 -0.93
CA TRP A 210 -8.68 -12.61 -1.78
C TRP A 210 -9.39 -13.95 -1.97
N THR A 211 -9.15 -14.60 -3.09
CA THR A 211 -9.57 -15.99 -3.30
C THR A 211 -8.53 -16.93 -2.70
N GLU A 212 -8.99 -17.93 -1.93
CA GLU A 212 -8.19 -19.11 -1.64
C GLU A 212 -7.84 -19.79 -2.97
N LYS A 213 -6.54 -20.03 -3.21
CA LYS A 213 -6.15 -20.93 -4.28
C LYS A 213 -6.54 -22.34 -3.84
N LYS A 214 -7.44 -22.97 -4.60
CA LYS A 214 -7.69 -24.42 -4.55
C LYS A 214 -6.39 -25.18 -4.80
#